data_AF-A0A9P0BMV8-F1
#
_entry.id   AF-A0A9P0BMV8-F1
#
_cell.length_a   1.000
_cell.length_b   1.000
_cell.length_c   1.000
_cell.angle_alpha   90.00
_cell.angle_beta   90.00
_cell.angle_gamma   90.00
#
_symmetry.space_group_name_H-M   'P 1'
#
loop_
_entity.id
_entity.type
_entity.pdbx_description
1 polymer ?
#
loop_
_entity_poly.entity_id
_entity_poly.type
_entity_poly.pdbx_seq_one_letter_code
_entity_poly.pdbx_strand_id
1 'polypeptide(L)'
;MVAGDVTRRASITAPSMHRRPSARRGSLIKGSQSASQEVPWDIIDRCALPIVLCHALAVVLSTLLNALHLSSVSVFTLFLWFSISVTGSLWFYHNLQVTAAGKAVLVTGCDNVLGNALARRLDDLGYHVFAGFQSKAGNIDADMLKEDCSGRLHTLQLDVTSETQILSASLYIVDHLPEGAQGLWAIVNCESWCALGELEWVPFSVIKRAMDVNLLGPARLVQVMLPLVRRARGRVVLASSILTHVAAPVRGVHAASLAALDALAACLRRELKPRGVDVVVVAAGEYTTGSAWLSEEKLLEQARDMWKRLSDEQKGAYGEDYFETALRSLEKYTKSADADLTAVTRALSDGVTRTFPLARYTPVSPREKLKSLLAEHMPRSLYEGLYTD
;
A
#
# COMPACT_ATOMS: atom_id res chain seq x y z
N MET A 1 37.84 -8.95 66.79
CA MET A 1 36.37 -8.78 66.67
C MET A 1 36.12 -7.31 66.36
N VAL A 2 36.23 -6.91 65.10
CA VAL A 2 35.18 -6.88 64.05
C VAL A 2 34.26 -5.65 64.20
N ALA A 3 34.36 -4.77 63.18
CA ALA A 3 33.37 -3.83 62.64
C ALA A 3 32.83 -2.72 63.56
N GLY A 4 32.48 -1.53 63.07
CA GLY A 4 32.31 -1.07 61.69
C GLY A 4 32.07 0.44 61.66
N ASP A 5 32.41 1.00 60.51
CA ASP A 5 32.42 2.41 60.17
C ASP A 5 31.09 2.83 59.48
N VAL A 6 30.90 4.15 59.40
CA VAL A 6 30.03 4.91 58.47
C VAL A 6 28.51 4.96 58.75
N THR A 7 27.98 6.15 59.07
CA THR A 7 27.22 7.02 58.13
C THR A 7 26.56 8.23 58.82
N ARG A 8 27.02 9.43 58.44
CA ARG A 8 26.33 10.71 58.68
C ARG A 8 25.15 10.84 57.72
N ARG A 9 23.98 11.20 58.25
CA ARG A 9 22.81 11.66 57.47
C ARG A 9 23.10 13.03 56.86
N ALA A 10 23.04 13.12 55.54
CA ALA A 10 22.87 14.38 54.81
C ALA A 10 21.63 14.25 53.92
N SER A 11 20.67 15.14 54.14
CA SER A 11 19.44 15.31 53.38
C SER A 11 19.75 15.81 51.96
N ILE A 12 19.42 15.03 50.95
CA ILE A 12 19.46 15.46 49.54
C ILE A 12 18.02 15.68 49.08
N THR A 13 17.67 16.95 48.94
CA THR A 13 16.50 17.47 48.24
C THR A 13 16.50 17.00 46.79
N ALA A 14 15.39 16.40 46.34
CA ALA A 14 15.18 15.99 44.96
C ALA A 14 15.15 17.22 44.02
N PRO A 15 15.84 17.20 42.87
CA PRO A 15 15.75 18.28 41.90
C PRO A 15 14.39 18.24 41.17
N SER A 16 13.72 19.40 41.15
CA SER A 16 12.49 19.65 40.40
C SER A 16 12.70 19.36 38.91
N MET A 17 11.97 18.40 38.36
CA MET A 17 11.87 18.23 36.91
C MET A 17 11.19 19.46 36.32
N HIS A 18 11.99 20.36 35.74
CA HIS A 18 11.49 21.38 34.83
C HIS A 18 10.81 20.67 33.65
N ARG A 19 9.47 20.72 33.62
CA ARG A 19 8.68 20.43 32.42
C ARG A 19 9.22 21.30 31.28
N ARG A 20 9.89 20.68 30.32
CA ARG A 20 10.10 21.33 29.01
C ARG A 20 8.73 21.57 28.40
N PRO A 21 8.40 22.79 27.94
CA PRO A 21 7.14 23.01 27.27
C PRO A 21 7.07 22.10 26.04
N SER A 22 5.97 21.35 25.94
CA SER A 22 5.65 20.55 24.77
C SER A 22 5.63 21.48 23.56
N ALA A 23 6.64 21.40 22.71
CA ALA A 23 6.53 21.89 21.36
C ALA A 23 5.38 21.11 20.73
N ARG A 24 4.21 21.77 20.60
CA ARG A 24 3.11 21.26 19.79
C ARG A 24 3.71 20.90 18.43
N ARG A 25 3.89 19.60 18.16
CA ARG A 25 3.96 19.06 16.78
C ARG A 25 2.57 19.14 16.15
N GLY A 26 1.93 20.30 16.26
CA GLY A 26 0.86 20.66 15.36
C GLY A 26 1.52 21.01 14.04
N SER A 27 1.04 20.43 12.96
CA SER A 27 1.46 20.70 11.57
C SER A 27 2.72 19.97 11.08
N LEU A 28 2.65 18.63 10.99
CA LEU A 28 3.43 17.87 9.99
C LEU A 28 2.77 17.86 8.59
N ILE A 29 1.75 18.72 8.35
CA ILE A 29 1.10 18.92 7.03
C ILE A 29 1.19 20.41 6.61
N LYS A 30 2.29 21.08 6.93
CA LYS A 30 2.69 22.34 6.26
C LYS A 30 4.20 22.35 6.02
N GLY A 31 4.64 21.50 5.11
CA GLY A 31 5.89 21.65 4.38
C GLY A 31 5.55 21.84 2.90
N SER A 32 6.12 22.87 2.27
CA SER A 32 5.98 23.29 0.87
C SER A 32 5.14 22.40 -0.06
N GLN A 33 3.99 22.91 -0.50
CA GLN A 33 3.28 22.44 -1.69
C GLN A 33 4.15 22.68 -2.94
N SER A 34 5.15 21.84 -3.20
CA SER A 34 5.34 21.45 -4.59
C SER A 34 4.29 20.37 -4.80
N ALA A 35 3.12 20.75 -5.30
CA ALA A 35 2.13 19.79 -5.76
C ALA A 35 2.85 18.91 -6.79
N SER A 36 3.24 17.70 -6.39
CA SER A 36 3.56 16.67 -7.36
C SER A 36 2.31 16.60 -8.25
N GLN A 37 2.48 16.78 -9.56
CA GLN A 37 1.35 16.68 -10.48
C GLN A 37 0.87 15.23 -10.42
N GLU A 38 -0.08 14.95 -9.52
CA GLU A 38 -0.73 13.67 -9.44
C GLU A 38 -1.35 13.38 -10.80
N VAL A 39 -0.85 12.34 -11.46
CA VAL A 39 -1.44 11.91 -12.71
C VAL A 39 -2.63 11.01 -12.38
N PRO A 40 -3.84 11.32 -12.87
CA PRO A 40 -5.04 10.53 -12.59
C PRO A 40 -5.06 9.28 -13.48
N TRP A 41 -4.07 8.40 -13.30
CA TRP A 41 -3.95 7.14 -14.05
C TRP A 41 -5.22 6.31 -13.97
N ASP A 42 -5.92 6.38 -12.85
CA ASP A 42 -7.20 5.71 -12.62
C ASP A 42 -8.31 6.18 -13.56
N ILE A 43 -8.34 7.46 -13.95
CA ILE A 43 -9.28 7.97 -14.96
C ILE A 43 -8.84 7.53 -16.35
N ILE A 44 -7.54 7.65 -16.65
CA ILE A 44 -6.97 7.25 -17.94
C ILE A 44 -7.24 5.76 -18.20
N ASP A 45 -6.94 4.90 -17.23
CA ASP A 45 -7.13 3.44 -17.32
C ASP A 45 -8.62 3.08 -17.48
N ARG A 46 -9.54 3.85 -16.90
CA ARG A 46 -11.00 3.67 -17.10
C ARG A 46 -11.47 4.07 -18.48
N CYS A 47 -10.90 5.13 -19.05
CA CYS A 47 -11.37 5.71 -20.31
C CYS A 47 -10.70 5.12 -21.55
N ALA A 48 -9.48 4.59 -21.44
CA ALA A 48 -8.68 4.14 -22.58
C ALA A 48 -9.40 3.10 -23.46
N LEU A 49 -9.82 1.98 -22.88
CA LEU A 49 -10.49 0.92 -23.64
C LEU A 49 -11.88 1.36 -24.17
N PRO A 50 -12.76 1.99 -23.38
CA PRO A 50 -14.04 2.45 -23.89
C PRO A 50 -13.94 3.44 -25.05
N ILE A 51 -12.95 4.35 -25.07
CA ILE A 51 -12.74 5.28 -26.19
C ILE A 51 -12.36 4.52 -27.47
N VAL A 52 -11.48 3.52 -27.38
CA VAL A 52 -11.13 2.67 -28.53
C VAL A 52 -12.37 1.92 -29.05
N LEU A 53 -13.21 1.41 -28.16
CA LEU A 53 -14.47 0.74 -28.54
C LEU A 53 -15.49 1.71 -29.14
N CYS A 54 -15.54 2.98 -28.70
CA CYS A 54 -16.40 4.00 -29.30
C CYS A 54 -16.08 4.22 -30.77
N HIS A 55 -14.79 4.20 -31.13
CA HIS A 55 -14.36 4.31 -32.52
C HIS A 55 -14.82 3.12 -33.36
N ALA A 56 -14.59 1.89 -32.87
CA ALA A 56 -15.04 0.68 -33.55
C ALA A 56 -16.57 0.66 -33.74
N LEU A 57 -17.33 1.04 -32.71
CA LEU A 57 -18.79 1.11 -32.76
C LEU A 57 -19.28 2.19 -33.74
N ALA A 58 -18.61 3.35 -33.79
CA ALA A 58 -18.94 4.41 -34.74
C ALA A 58 -18.78 3.96 -36.20
N VAL A 59 -17.74 3.19 -36.51
CA VAL A 59 -17.51 2.62 -37.85
C VAL A 59 -18.63 1.64 -38.20
N VAL A 60 -18.95 0.69 -37.31
CA VAL A 60 -19.98 -0.33 -37.55
C VAL A 60 -21.36 0.31 -37.70
N LEU A 61 -21.72 1.26 -36.84
CA LEU A 61 -23.03 1.88 -36.88
C LEU A 61 -23.20 2.80 -38.09
N SER A 62 -22.20 3.62 -38.43
CA SER A 62 -22.27 4.48 -39.61
C SER A 62 -22.38 3.67 -40.90
N THR A 63 -21.60 2.59 -41.03
CA THR A 63 -21.66 1.72 -42.21
C THR A 63 -23.00 1.02 -42.34
N LEU A 64 -23.58 0.53 -41.24
CA LEU A 64 -24.90 -0.08 -41.23
C LEU A 64 -26.02 0.91 -41.59
N LEU A 65 -26.02 2.11 -40.98
CA LEU A 65 -27.03 3.15 -41.26
C LEU A 65 -27.01 3.60 -42.72
N ASN A 66 -25.82 3.74 -43.30
CA ASN A 66 -25.65 4.07 -44.71
C ASN A 66 -26.11 2.91 -45.61
N ALA A 67 -25.72 1.67 -45.31
CA ALA A 67 -26.10 0.50 -46.11
C ALA A 67 -27.61 0.23 -46.13
N LEU A 68 -28.31 0.57 -45.04
CA LEU A 68 -29.77 0.47 -44.95
C LEU A 68 -30.51 1.71 -45.46
N HIS A 69 -29.79 2.73 -45.96
CA HIS A 69 -30.34 4.02 -46.37
C HIS A 69 -31.18 4.73 -45.28
N LEU A 70 -30.86 4.50 -44.00
CA LEU A 70 -31.58 5.08 -42.87
C LEU A 70 -31.08 6.49 -42.53
N SER A 71 -29.77 6.74 -42.67
CA SER A 71 -29.14 8.01 -42.32
C SER A 71 -27.74 8.14 -42.92
N SER A 72 -27.31 9.36 -43.22
CA SER A 72 -25.98 9.68 -43.77
C SER A 72 -25.00 10.23 -42.72
N VAL A 73 -25.19 9.88 -41.44
CA VAL A 73 -24.33 10.38 -40.35
C VAL A 73 -22.91 9.83 -40.50
N SER A 74 -21.93 10.72 -40.44
CA SER A 74 -20.52 10.36 -40.57
C SER A 74 -20.01 9.57 -39.36
N VAL A 75 -19.03 8.69 -39.60
CA VAL A 75 -18.29 7.96 -38.56
C VAL A 75 -17.73 8.94 -37.52
N PHE A 76 -17.20 10.08 -37.96
CA PHE A 76 -16.62 11.09 -37.07
C PHE A 76 -17.65 11.68 -36.10
N THR A 77 -18.85 11.99 -36.58
CA THR A 77 -19.96 12.50 -35.74
C THR A 77 -20.36 11.48 -34.69
N LEU A 78 -20.53 10.20 -35.06
CA LEU A 78 -20.86 9.14 -34.11
C LEU A 78 -19.73 8.91 -33.11
N PHE A 79 -18.47 8.95 -33.56
CA PHE A 79 -17.31 8.79 -32.69
C PHE A 79 -17.24 9.89 -31.64
N LEU A 80 -17.44 11.15 -32.01
CA LEU A 80 -17.47 12.27 -31.05
C LEU A 80 -18.62 12.11 -30.06
N TRP A 81 -19.81 11.78 -30.54
CA TRP A 81 -20.99 11.61 -29.67
C TRP A 81 -20.80 10.46 -28.67
N PHE A 82 -20.33 9.30 -29.12
CA PHE A 82 -20.03 8.18 -28.25
C PHE A 82 -18.91 8.52 -27.26
N SER A 83 -17.81 9.12 -27.72
CA SER A 83 -16.67 9.45 -26.87
C SER A 83 -17.05 10.44 -25.77
N ILE A 84 -17.80 11.50 -26.09
CA ILE A 84 -18.27 12.48 -25.10
C ILE A 84 -19.22 11.80 -24.10
N SER A 85 -20.20 11.04 -24.59
CA SER A 85 -21.22 10.40 -23.74
C SER A 85 -20.60 9.37 -22.80
N VAL A 86 -19.70 8.53 -23.31
CA VAL A 86 -19.01 7.50 -22.53
C VAL A 86 -18.04 8.14 -21.54
N THR A 87 -17.26 9.13 -21.95
CA THR A 87 -16.32 9.81 -21.02
C THR A 87 -17.07 10.54 -19.91
N GLY A 88 -18.16 11.25 -20.24
CA GLY A 88 -19.00 11.91 -19.25
C GLY A 88 -19.62 10.92 -18.26
N SER A 89 -20.15 9.81 -18.75
CA SER A 89 -20.70 8.74 -17.91
C SER A 89 -19.62 8.12 -17.01
N LEU A 90 -18.46 7.77 -17.56
CA LEU A 90 -17.35 7.21 -16.80
C LEU A 90 -16.84 8.17 -15.73
N TRP A 91 -16.76 9.46 -16.04
CA TRP A 91 -16.36 10.48 -15.07
C TRP A 91 -17.37 10.60 -13.93
N PHE A 92 -18.67 10.57 -14.24
CA PHE A 92 -19.72 10.52 -13.22
C PHE A 92 -19.59 9.29 -12.32
N TYR A 93 -19.54 8.08 -12.90
CA TYR A 93 -19.42 6.83 -12.14
C TYR A 93 -18.10 6.71 -11.37
N HIS A 94 -17.02 7.26 -11.92
CA HIS A 94 -15.73 7.32 -11.25
C HIS A 94 -15.86 8.10 -9.94
N ASN A 95 -16.56 9.24 -9.93
CA ASN A 95 -16.68 10.11 -8.76
C ASN A 95 -17.73 9.68 -7.72
N LEU A 96 -18.51 8.63 -7.99
CA LEU A 96 -19.44 8.10 -7.00
C LEU A 96 -18.71 7.45 -5.83
N GLN A 97 -19.00 7.94 -4.63
CA GLN A 97 -18.46 7.43 -3.37
C GLN A 97 -19.54 6.81 -2.49
N VAL A 98 -19.14 5.85 -1.68
CA VAL A 98 -19.98 5.28 -0.65
C VAL A 98 -19.92 6.14 0.61
N THR A 99 -21.04 6.26 1.32
CA THR A 99 -21.06 6.91 2.64
C THR A 99 -20.19 6.15 3.64
N ALA A 100 -19.48 6.87 4.53
CA ALA A 100 -18.70 6.29 5.62
C ALA A 100 -19.54 5.89 6.84
N ALA A 101 -20.76 6.45 6.96
CA ALA A 101 -21.62 6.21 8.11
C ALA A 101 -21.91 4.72 8.32
N GLY A 102 -21.70 4.23 9.54
CA GLY A 102 -21.94 2.84 9.91
C GLY A 102 -20.95 1.83 9.30
N LYS A 103 -19.80 2.28 8.77
CA LYS A 103 -18.78 1.40 8.16
C LYS A 103 -17.50 1.36 8.96
N ALA A 104 -17.04 0.14 9.22
CA ALA A 104 -15.79 -0.12 9.90
C ALA A 104 -14.68 -0.56 8.94
N VAL A 105 -13.46 -0.09 9.15
CA VAL A 105 -12.29 -0.41 8.32
C VAL A 105 -11.14 -0.87 9.21
N LEU A 106 -10.51 -1.99 8.86
CA LEU A 106 -9.27 -2.45 9.46
C LEU A 106 -8.10 -1.99 8.60
N VAL A 107 -7.10 -1.33 9.18
CA VAL A 107 -5.84 -0.97 8.53
C VAL A 107 -4.71 -1.70 9.27
N THR A 108 -3.89 -2.49 8.57
CA THR A 108 -2.69 -3.13 9.15
C THR A 108 -1.44 -2.29 8.95
N GLY A 109 -0.34 -2.62 9.65
CA GLY A 109 0.94 -1.91 9.48
C GLY A 109 0.88 -0.44 9.86
N CYS A 110 0.11 -0.07 10.89
CA CYS A 110 0.01 1.30 11.38
C CYS A 110 1.27 1.77 12.14
N ASP A 111 2.24 0.87 12.41
CA ASP A 111 3.59 1.22 12.87
C ASP A 111 4.37 2.02 11.81
N ASN A 112 3.93 1.93 10.55
CA ASN A 112 4.59 2.56 9.43
C ASN A 112 3.84 3.81 9.00
N VAL A 113 4.55 4.79 8.41
CA VAL A 113 4.02 6.12 8.12
C VAL A 113 2.76 6.09 7.25
N LEU A 114 2.70 5.24 6.22
CA LEU A 114 1.53 5.20 5.34
C LEU A 114 0.32 4.53 6.01
N GLY A 115 0.51 3.43 6.76
CA GLY A 115 -0.59 2.80 7.50
C GLY A 115 -1.19 3.78 8.52
N ASN A 116 -0.33 4.53 9.22
CA ASN A 116 -0.74 5.59 10.14
C ASN A 116 -1.50 6.73 9.42
N ALA A 117 -0.94 7.26 8.33
CA ALA A 117 -1.55 8.34 7.54
C ALA A 117 -2.89 7.93 6.93
N LEU A 118 -3.02 6.68 6.47
CA LEU A 118 -4.28 6.16 5.95
C LEU A 118 -5.32 6.01 7.06
N ALA A 119 -4.94 5.51 8.24
CA ALA A 119 -5.85 5.39 9.38
C ALA A 119 -6.44 6.75 9.78
N ARG A 120 -5.59 7.79 9.87
CA ARG A 120 -6.01 9.18 10.12
C ARG A 120 -6.98 9.67 9.06
N ARG A 121 -6.63 9.49 7.78
CA ARG A 121 -7.47 9.94 6.67
C ARG A 121 -8.84 9.25 6.66
N LEU A 122 -8.91 7.95 6.96
CA LEU A 122 -10.18 7.24 7.01
C LEU A 122 -11.04 7.68 8.21
N ASP A 123 -10.41 8.00 9.34
CA ASP A 123 -11.10 8.59 10.49
C ASP A 123 -11.67 9.99 10.18
N ASP A 124 -10.88 10.84 9.50
CA ASP A 124 -11.30 12.16 9.02
C ASP A 124 -12.48 12.07 8.05
N LEU A 125 -12.53 11.02 7.24
CA LEU A 125 -13.64 10.71 6.33
C LEU A 125 -14.89 10.16 7.06
N GLY A 126 -14.80 9.91 8.38
CA GLY A 126 -15.92 9.48 9.21
C GLY A 126 -16.10 7.97 9.33
N TYR A 127 -15.12 7.16 8.88
CA TYR A 127 -15.17 5.71 9.10
C TYR A 127 -14.89 5.37 10.57
N HIS A 128 -15.34 4.20 11.00
CA HIS A 128 -14.89 3.58 12.23
C HIS A 128 -13.61 2.78 11.94
N VAL A 129 -12.48 3.16 12.54
CA VAL A 129 -11.17 2.68 12.11
C VAL A 129 -10.56 1.78 13.17
N PHE A 130 -10.22 0.54 12.79
CA PHE A 130 -9.38 -0.35 13.58
C PHE A 130 -7.95 -0.26 13.03
N ALA A 131 -7.08 0.42 13.75
CA ALA A 131 -5.67 0.60 13.40
C ALA A 131 -4.82 -0.50 14.04
N GLY A 132 -4.30 -1.42 13.24
CA GLY A 132 -3.49 -2.56 13.67
C GLY A 132 -2.01 -2.24 13.71
N PHE A 133 -1.39 -2.49 14.86
CA PHE A 133 0.04 -2.32 15.11
C PHE A 133 0.70 -3.67 15.41
N GLN A 134 1.86 -3.95 14.81
CA GLN A 134 2.68 -5.14 15.08
C GLN A 134 3.19 -5.15 16.53
N SER A 135 3.46 -4.00 17.12
CA SER A 135 3.76 -3.90 18.55
C SER A 135 3.07 -2.66 19.11
N LYS A 136 1.91 -2.86 19.73
CA LYS A 136 1.11 -1.79 20.33
C LYS A 136 1.65 -1.36 21.69
N ALA A 137 2.11 -2.31 22.51
CA ALA A 137 2.51 -2.02 23.88
C ALA A 137 3.75 -1.12 23.93
N GLY A 138 3.63 0.06 24.55
CA GLY A 138 4.71 1.04 24.64
C GLY A 138 5.02 1.75 23.33
N ASN A 139 4.15 1.65 22.32
CA ASN A 139 4.33 2.31 21.04
C ASN A 139 3.74 3.72 21.06
N ILE A 140 4.63 4.71 21.03
CA ILE A 140 4.29 6.14 21.07
C ILE A 140 3.39 6.52 19.89
N ASP A 141 3.60 5.95 18.70
CA ASP A 141 2.80 6.28 17.51
C ASP A 141 1.36 5.76 17.64
N ALA A 142 1.17 4.64 18.34
CA ALA A 142 -0.17 4.12 18.65
C ALA A 142 -0.91 5.00 19.66
N ASP A 143 -0.20 5.49 20.68
CA ASP A 143 -0.77 6.42 21.67
C ASP A 143 -1.11 7.77 21.02
N MET A 144 -0.19 8.33 20.23
CA MET A 144 -0.41 9.58 19.49
C MET A 144 -1.56 9.46 18.49
N LEU A 145 -1.65 8.35 17.74
CA LEU A 145 -2.76 8.13 16.81
C LEU A 145 -4.11 8.12 17.53
N LYS A 146 -4.16 7.50 18.72
CA LYS A 146 -5.37 7.43 19.53
C LYS A 146 -5.76 8.80 20.13
N GLU A 147 -4.78 9.62 20.52
CA GLU A 147 -5.02 10.96 21.08
C GLU A 147 -5.44 11.98 20.03
N ASP A 148 -4.88 11.90 18.82
CA ASP A 148 -5.12 12.87 17.75
C ASP A 148 -6.42 12.61 16.97
N CYS A 149 -6.88 11.37 16.93
CA CYS A 149 -8.04 10.95 16.13
C CYS A 149 -9.35 10.95 16.94
N SER A 150 -10.46 10.76 16.23
CA SER A 150 -11.77 10.71 16.84
C SER A 150 -11.95 9.46 17.71
N GLY A 151 -12.96 9.47 18.58
CA GLY A 151 -13.34 8.30 19.39
C GLY A 151 -13.82 7.08 18.58
N ARG A 152 -13.90 7.18 17.25
CA ARG A 152 -14.19 6.05 16.36
C ARG A 152 -12.94 5.29 15.91
N LEU A 153 -11.75 5.79 16.24
CA LEU A 153 -10.49 5.11 15.96
C LEU A 153 -10.06 4.25 17.17
N HIS A 154 -9.86 2.97 16.91
CA HIS A 154 -9.41 1.97 17.86
C HIS A 154 -8.04 1.46 17.45
N THR A 155 -7.05 1.60 18.31
CA THR A 155 -5.74 0.96 18.10
C THR A 155 -5.77 -0.46 18.66
N LEU A 156 -5.24 -1.45 17.93
CA LEU A 156 -5.19 -2.84 18.34
C LEU A 156 -3.85 -3.51 17.99
N GLN A 157 -3.52 -4.56 18.72
CA GLN A 157 -2.35 -5.40 18.49
C GLN A 157 -2.65 -6.38 17.35
N LEU A 158 -1.88 -6.33 16.27
CA LEU A 158 -2.07 -7.16 15.09
C LEU A 158 -0.76 -7.31 14.30
N ASP A 159 -0.08 -8.44 14.52
CA ASP A 159 0.96 -8.96 13.65
C ASP A 159 0.35 -9.96 12.65
N VAL A 160 0.48 -9.69 11.36
CA VAL A 160 -0.06 -10.55 10.29
C VAL A 160 0.58 -11.94 10.21
N THR A 161 1.73 -12.16 10.87
CA THR A 161 2.36 -13.47 10.99
C THR A 161 1.80 -14.29 12.15
N SER A 162 1.03 -13.68 13.05
CA SER A 162 0.49 -14.32 14.26
C SER A 162 -1.00 -14.62 14.15
N GLU A 163 -1.35 -15.89 13.93
CA GLU A 163 -2.74 -16.34 13.84
C GLU A 163 -3.54 -16.03 15.11
N THR A 164 -2.91 -16.12 16.29
CA THR A 164 -3.56 -15.81 17.57
C THR A 164 -3.91 -14.33 17.70
N GLN A 165 -3.03 -13.43 17.23
CA GLN A 165 -3.32 -12.00 17.21
C GLN A 165 -4.38 -11.64 16.18
N ILE A 166 -4.35 -12.24 14.98
CA ILE A 166 -5.39 -12.03 13.96
C ILE A 166 -6.76 -12.46 14.50
N LEU A 167 -6.84 -13.62 15.16
CA LEU A 167 -8.09 -14.10 15.77
C LEU A 167 -8.56 -13.16 16.88
N SER A 168 -7.66 -12.74 17.77
CA SER A 168 -7.98 -11.81 18.86
C SER A 168 -8.47 -10.46 18.32
N ALA A 169 -7.83 -9.94 17.27
CA ALA A 169 -8.26 -8.73 16.58
C ALA A 169 -9.64 -8.90 15.95
N SER A 170 -9.93 -10.06 15.35
CA SER A 170 -11.24 -10.33 14.75
C SER A 170 -12.37 -10.33 15.78
N LEU A 171 -12.13 -10.90 16.96
CA LEU A 171 -13.09 -10.89 18.07
C LEU A 171 -13.28 -9.48 18.61
N TYR A 172 -12.19 -8.76 18.82
CA TYR A 172 -12.24 -7.36 19.25
C TYR A 172 -13.04 -6.49 18.27
N ILE A 173 -12.82 -6.66 16.96
CA ILE A 173 -13.57 -5.94 15.92
C ILE A 173 -15.06 -6.24 16.02
N VAL A 174 -15.45 -7.52 16.16
CA VAL A 174 -16.86 -7.91 16.30
C VAL A 174 -17.54 -7.19 17.46
N ASP A 175 -16.86 -7.11 18.60
CA ASP A 175 -17.40 -6.50 19.82
C ASP A 175 -17.50 -4.97 19.75
N HIS A 176 -16.76 -4.35 18.84
CA HIS A 176 -16.66 -2.88 18.73
C HIS A 176 -17.17 -2.34 17.39
N LEU A 177 -17.86 -3.15 16.58
CA LEU A 177 -18.49 -2.65 15.36
C LEU A 177 -19.49 -1.52 15.71
N PRO A 178 -19.57 -0.46 14.87
CA PRO A 178 -20.53 0.61 15.10
C PRO A 178 -21.96 0.07 14.98
N GLU A 179 -22.90 0.69 15.71
CA GLU A 179 -24.30 0.27 15.70
C GLU A 179 -24.87 0.18 14.28
N GLY A 180 -25.59 -0.91 13.99
CA GLY A 180 -26.17 -1.18 12.67
C GLY A 180 -25.20 -1.73 11.62
N ALA A 181 -23.90 -1.80 11.90
CA ALA A 181 -22.94 -2.42 10.98
C ALA A 181 -23.15 -3.93 10.88
N GLN A 182 -23.26 -4.44 9.65
CA GLN A 182 -23.41 -5.87 9.38
C GLN A 182 -22.09 -6.66 9.53
N GLY A 183 -20.96 -5.95 9.46
CA GLY A 183 -19.63 -6.52 9.47
C GLY A 183 -18.57 -5.47 9.17
N LEU A 184 -17.41 -5.93 8.73
CA LEU A 184 -16.27 -5.09 8.43
C LEU A 184 -16.34 -4.59 6.97
N TRP A 185 -16.46 -3.29 6.75
CA TRP A 185 -16.58 -2.73 5.39
C TRP A 185 -15.31 -2.94 4.57
N ALA A 186 -14.13 -2.74 5.16
CA ALA A 186 -12.89 -2.94 4.43
C ALA A 186 -11.77 -3.48 5.32
N ILE A 187 -10.90 -4.27 4.71
CA ILE A 187 -9.55 -4.54 5.22
C ILE A 187 -8.59 -3.86 4.27
N VAL A 188 -7.68 -3.04 4.80
CA VAL A 188 -6.55 -2.49 4.05
C VAL A 188 -5.27 -3.10 4.61
N ASN A 189 -4.67 -4.01 3.85
CA ASN A 189 -3.35 -4.52 4.18
C ASN A 189 -2.29 -3.54 3.67
N CYS A 190 -1.70 -2.82 4.61
CA CYS A 190 -0.60 -1.90 4.39
C CYS A 190 0.73 -2.46 4.89
N GLU A 191 0.70 -3.57 5.64
CA GLU A 191 1.88 -4.23 6.17
C GLU A 191 2.68 -4.95 5.07
N SER A 192 3.99 -4.72 5.09
CA SER A 192 4.95 -5.25 4.13
C SER A 192 6.35 -5.24 4.74
N TRP A 193 7.19 -6.17 4.32
CA TRP A 193 8.57 -6.32 4.73
C TRP A 193 9.47 -6.59 3.54
N CYS A 194 10.70 -6.11 3.56
CA CYS A 194 11.65 -6.40 2.49
C CYS A 194 13.05 -6.60 3.05
N ALA A 195 13.87 -7.26 2.24
CA ALA A 195 15.30 -7.37 2.42
C ALA A 195 15.98 -7.02 1.10
N LEU A 196 17.12 -6.36 1.21
CA LEU A 196 17.94 -5.96 0.07
C LEU A 196 19.10 -6.94 -0.08
N GLY A 197 19.20 -7.55 -1.24
CA GLY A 197 20.34 -8.37 -1.59
C GLY A 197 20.10 -9.14 -2.87
N GLU A 198 21.18 -9.44 -3.57
CA GLU A 198 21.12 -10.49 -4.59
C GLU A 198 20.84 -11.84 -3.94
N LEU A 199 20.36 -12.79 -4.74
CA LEU A 199 19.86 -14.06 -4.21
C LEU A 199 20.90 -14.79 -3.35
N GLU A 200 22.17 -14.76 -3.74
CA GLU A 200 23.26 -15.39 -3.00
C GLU A 200 23.60 -14.66 -1.68
N TRP A 201 23.32 -13.36 -1.60
CA TRP A 201 23.57 -12.58 -0.40
C TRP A 201 22.51 -12.85 0.67
N VAL A 202 21.33 -13.28 0.25
CA VAL A 202 20.14 -13.35 1.12
C VAL A 202 20.00 -14.75 1.74
N PRO A 203 20.10 -14.88 3.08
CA PRO A 203 19.87 -16.15 3.75
C PRO A 203 18.44 -16.65 3.55
N PHE A 204 18.26 -17.96 3.46
CA PHE A 204 16.93 -18.55 3.21
C PHE A 204 15.88 -18.21 4.28
N SER A 205 16.30 -17.96 5.53
CA SER A 205 15.41 -17.49 6.60
C SER A 205 14.82 -16.10 6.32
N VAL A 206 15.57 -15.23 5.64
CA VAL A 206 15.12 -13.90 5.21
C VAL A 206 14.09 -14.04 4.09
N ILE A 207 14.32 -14.96 3.14
CA ILE A 207 13.35 -15.28 2.08
C ILE A 207 12.03 -15.79 2.69
N LYS A 208 12.11 -16.74 3.64
CA LYS A 208 10.93 -17.25 4.36
C LYS A 208 10.16 -16.13 5.05
N ARG A 209 10.86 -15.22 5.73
CA ARG A 209 10.24 -14.07 6.41
C ARG A 209 9.53 -13.14 5.45
N ALA A 210 10.14 -12.82 4.29
CA ALA A 210 9.48 -11.99 3.27
C ALA A 210 8.18 -12.62 2.76
N MET A 211 8.20 -13.93 2.48
CA MET A 211 7.00 -14.65 2.06
C MET A 211 5.95 -14.73 3.17
N ASP A 212 6.38 -14.92 4.42
CA ASP A 212 5.47 -15.03 5.55
C ASP A 212 4.74 -13.72 5.84
N VAL A 213 5.43 -12.59 5.75
CA VAL A 213 4.83 -11.26 5.95
C VAL A 213 4.03 -10.81 4.73
N ASN A 214 4.60 -10.84 3.51
CA ASN A 214 4.00 -10.16 2.35
C ASN A 214 2.93 -10.99 1.64
N LEU A 215 2.96 -12.32 1.77
CA LEU A 215 2.01 -13.21 1.10
C LEU A 215 1.13 -13.93 2.12
N LEU A 216 1.75 -14.70 3.02
CA LEU A 216 1.00 -15.55 3.95
C LEU A 216 0.25 -14.70 4.98
N GLY A 217 0.81 -13.58 5.42
CA GLY A 217 0.17 -12.65 6.35
C GLY A 217 -1.17 -12.12 5.83
N PRO A 218 -1.20 -11.43 4.68
CA PRO A 218 -2.45 -11.00 4.04
C PRO A 218 -3.40 -12.16 3.76
N ALA A 219 -2.90 -13.34 3.38
CA ALA A 219 -3.74 -14.52 3.15
C ALA A 219 -4.45 -14.96 4.44
N ARG A 220 -3.73 -15.12 5.56
CA ARG A 220 -4.28 -15.45 6.88
C ARG A 220 -5.28 -14.40 7.35
N LEU A 221 -4.90 -13.13 7.23
CA LEU A 221 -5.74 -11.99 7.61
C LEU A 221 -7.07 -12.02 6.85
N VAL A 222 -7.02 -12.17 5.53
CA VAL A 222 -8.23 -12.28 4.70
C VAL A 222 -9.03 -13.50 5.11
N GLN A 223 -8.43 -14.68 5.28
CA GLN A 223 -9.17 -15.89 5.68
C GLN A 223 -9.97 -15.70 6.97
N VAL A 224 -9.34 -15.14 8.02
CA VAL A 224 -10.00 -14.94 9.32
C VAL A 224 -11.08 -13.85 9.25
N MET A 225 -10.81 -12.75 8.54
CA MET A 225 -11.71 -11.58 8.51
C MET A 225 -12.81 -11.69 7.43
N LEU A 226 -12.67 -12.60 6.46
CA LEU A 226 -13.59 -12.72 5.32
C LEU A 226 -15.06 -12.91 5.71
N PRO A 227 -15.43 -13.66 6.78
CA PRO A 227 -16.82 -13.72 7.23
C PRO A 227 -17.40 -12.34 7.58
N LEU A 228 -16.61 -11.45 8.20
CA LEU A 228 -17.01 -10.08 8.52
C LEU A 228 -17.17 -9.24 7.25
N VAL A 229 -16.18 -9.32 6.35
CA VAL A 229 -16.18 -8.55 5.09
C VAL A 229 -17.34 -8.97 4.19
N ARG A 230 -17.61 -10.27 4.11
CA ARG A 230 -18.72 -10.82 3.32
C ARG A 230 -20.08 -10.35 3.83
N ARG A 231 -20.30 -10.29 5.15
CA ARG A 231 -21.55 -9.78 5.72
C ARG A 231 -21.78 -8.30 5.37
N ALA A 232 -20.72 -7.50 5.36
CA ALA A 232 -20.79 -6.10 4.98
C ALA A 232 -20.88 -5.84 3.47
N ARG A 233 -20.75 -6.88 2.62
CA ARG A 233 -20.48 -6.73 1.17
C ARG A 233 -19.34 -5.75 0.93
N GLY A 234 -18.30 -5.94 1.73
CA GLY A 234 -17.18 -5.02 1.87
C GLY A 234 -16.10 -5.27 0.82
N ARG A 235 -14.86 -4.99 1.19
CA ARG A 235 -13.72 -5.10 0.28
C ARG A 235 -12.40 -5.42 0.96
N VAL A 236 -11.49 -5.99 0.18
CA VAL A 236 -10.11 -6.22 0.55
C VAL A 236 -9.23 -5.32 -0.32
N VAL A 237 -8.44 -4.46 0.30
CA VAL A 237 -7.50 -3.56 -0.35
C VAL A 237 -6.10 -3.99 0.04
N LEU A 238 -5.26 -4.33 -0.93
CA LEU A 238 -3.92 -4.84 -0.71
C LEU A 238 -2.90 -3.84 -1.28
N ALA A 239 -2.02 -3.32 -0.43
CA ALA A 239 -0.85 -2.57 -0.87
C ALA A 239 0.16 -3.53 -1.52
N SER A 240 0.61 -3.18 -2.71
CA SER A 240 1.58 -3.91 -3.53
C SER A 240 2.54 -2.91 -4.18
N SER A 241 3.35 -3.35 -5.13
CA SER A 241 4.35 -2.53 -5.81
C SER A 241 4.31 -2.72 -7.32
N ILE A 242 4.78 -1.74 -8.09
CA ILE A 242 5.07 -1.91 -9.52
C ILE A 242 6.25 -2.86 -9.79
N LEU A 243 7.07 -3.13 -8.77
CA LEU A 243 8.16 -4.12 -8.84
C LEU A 243 7.68 -5.54 -9.13
N THR A 244 6.37 -5.80 -9.08
CA THR A 244 5.80 -7.09 -9.50
C THR A 244 5.90 -7.33 -11.00
N HIS A 245 6.13 -6.29 -11.79
CA HIS A 245 6.30 -6.38 -13.24
C HIS A 245 7.67 -5.90 -13.72
N VAL A 246 8.33 -5.03 -12.96
CA VAL A 246 9.63 -4.48 -13.32
C VAL A 246 10.74 -5.21 -12.56
N ALA A 247 11.58 -5.96 -13.27
CA ALA A 247 12.76 -6.58 -12.69
C ALA A 247 13.74 -5.51 -12.18
N ALA A 248 14.16 -5.66 -10.93
CA ALA A 248 15.14 -4.81 -10.27
C ALA A 248 16.10 -5.70 -9.46
N PRO A 249 17.39 -5.79 -9.87
CA PRO A 249 18.41 -6.47 -9.08
C PRO A 249 18.43 -6.00 -7.62
N VAL A 250 18.89 -6.85 -6.71
CA VAL A 250 18.90 -6.60 -5.25
C VAL A 250 17.51 -6.60 -4.59
N ARG A 251 16.41 -6.59 -5.37
CA ARG A 251 15.02 -6.57 -4.87
C ARG A 251 14.21 -7.82 -5.25
N GLY A 252 14.88 -8.85 -5.76
CA GLY A 252 14.23 -10.06 -6.30
C GLY A 252 13.28 -10.73 -5.30
N VAL A 253 13.68 -10.86 -4.04
CA VAL A 253 12.84 -11.47 -2.98
C VAL A 253 11.58 -10.64 -2.72
N HIS A 254 11.72 -9.31 -2.66
CA HIS A 254 10.58 -8.41 -2.47
C HIS A 254 9.62 -8.46 -3.65
N ALA A 255 10.14 -8.31 -4.87
CA ALA A 255 9.37 -8.40 -6.11
C ALA A 255 8.62 -9.74 -6.22
N ALA A 256 9.29 -10.86 -5.94
CA ALA A 256 8.68 -12.18 -5.98
C ALA A 256 7.53 -12.32 -4.98
N SER A 257 7.73 -11.85 -3.73
CA SER A 257 6.70 -11.94 -2.68
C SER A 257 5.45 -11.11 -3.00
N LEU A 258 5.61 -9.91 -3.54
CA LEU A 258 4.48 -9.05 -3.95
C LEU A 258 3.84 -9.53 -5.26
N ALA A 259 4.60 -10.14 -6.17
CA ALA A 259 4.04 -10.74 -7.38
C ALA A 259 3.13 -11.93 -7.02
N ALA A 260 3.52 -12.71 -6.00
CA ALA A 260 2.66 -13.75 -5.44
C ALA A 260 1.39 -13.16 -4.80
N LEU A 261 1.50 -12.03 -4.09
CA LEU A 261 0.34 -11.31 -3.54
C LEU A 261 -0.60 -10.81 -4.64
N ASP A 262 -0.07 -10.24 -5.73
CA ASP A 262 -0.84 -9.78 -6.89
C ASP A 262 -1.59 -10.94 -7.55
N ALA A 263 -0.93 -12.09 -7.71
CA ALA A 263 -1.55 -13.31 -8.25
C ALA A 263 -2.67 -13.81 -7.33
N LEU A 264 -2.44 -13.85 -6.01
CA LEU A 264 -3.46 -14.22 -5.02
C LEU A 264 -4.67 -13.26 -5.09
N ALA A 265 -4.42 -11.95 -5.16
CA ALA A 265 -5.47 -10.94 -5.27
C ALA A 265 -6.32 -11.13 -6.55
N ALA A 266 -5.70 -11.50 -7.67
CA ALA A 266 -6.41 -11.80 -8.91
C ALA A 266 -7.35 -13.00 -8.77
N CYS A 267 -6.93 -14.06 -8.08
CA CYS A 267 -7.78 -15.21 -7.76
C CYS A 267 -8.92 -14.82 -6.81
N LEU A 268 -8.60 -14.18 -5.69
CA LEU A 268 -9.59 -13.71 -4.69
C LEU A 268 -10.67 -12.86 -5.33
N ARG A 269 -10.31 -11.96 -6.26
CA ARG A 269 -11.29 -11.13 -6.97
C ARG A 269 -12.35 -11.96 -7.69
N ARG A 270 -11.97 -13.07 -8.31
CA ARG A 270 -12.92 -13.95 -9.02
C ARG A 270 -13.75 -14.77 -8.04
N GLU A 271 -13.13 -15.27 -6.98
CA GLU A 271 -13.80 -16.08 -5.94
C GLU A 271 -14.82 -15.28 -5.12
N LEU A 272 -14.52 -14.01 -4.86
CA LEU A 272 -15.28 -13.15 -3.96
C LEU A 272 -16.33 -12.29 -4.67
N LYS A 273 -16.22 -12.09 -5.99
CA LYS A 273 -17.19 -11.33 -6.78
C LYS A 273 -18.65 -11.83 -6.64
N PRO A 274 -18.97 -13.13 -6.71
CA PRO A 274 -20.34 -13.61 -6.50
C PRO A 274 -20.86 -13.37 -5.07
N ARG A 275 -19.96 -13.10 -4.12
CA ARG A 275 -20.26 -12.82 -2.72
C ARG A 275 -20.36 -11.32 -2.43
N GLY A 276 -20.27 -10.47 -3.45
CA GLY A 276 -20.35 -9.03 -3.33
C GLY A 276 -19.18 -8.41 -2.56
N VAL A 277 -18.00 -9.02 -2.63
CA VAL A 277 -16.78 -8.47 -2.01
C VAL A 277 -15.79 -8.08 -3.10
N ASP A 278 -15.36 -6.82 -3.10
CA ASP A 278 -14.37 -6.31 -4.04
C ASP A 278 -12.95 -6.58 -3.55
N VAL A 279 -12.03 -6.85 -4.48
CA VAL A 279 -10.60 -7.00 -4.19
C VAL A 279 -9.80 -6.02 -5.04
N VAL A 280 -9.12 -5.10 -4.36
CA VAL A 280 -8.39 -3.97 -4.92
C VAL A 280 -6.91 -4.13 -4.62
N VAL A 281 -6.07 -3.94 -5.62
CA VAL A 281 -4.62 -3.83 -5.45
C VAL A 281 -4.21 -2.39 -5.65
N VAL A 282 -3.39 -1.84 -4.75
CA VAL A 282 -2.74 -0.55 -4.95
C VAL A 282 -1.25 -0.81 -5.13
N ALA A 283 -0.80 -0.78 -6.38
CA ALA A 283 0.60 -1.01 -6.75
C ALA A 283 1.34 0.32 -6.78
N ALA A 284 1.94 0.67 -5.66
CA ALA A 284 2.69 1.91 -5.49
C ALA A 284 4.04 1.85 -6.22
N GLY A 285 4.54 3.04 -6.56
CA GLY A 285 5.83 3.22 -7.20
C GLY A 285 6.96 3.16 -6.18
N GLU A 286 8.17 3.19 -6.69
CA GLU A 286 9.39 3.33 -5.88
C GLU A 286 9.60 4.79 -5.47
N TYR A 287 9.14 5.75 -6.28
CA TYR A 287 9.29 7.19 -6.02
C TYR A 287 8.15 7.77 -5.16
N THR A 288 7.00 7.11 -5.12
CA THR A 288 5.89 7.47 -4.22
C THR A 288 6.03 6.74 -2.92
N THR A 289 7.14 6.95 -2.19
CA THR A 289 7.19 6.87 -0.72
C THR A 289 6.75 5.54 -0.09
N GLY A 290 6.57 4.53 -0.96
CA GLY A 290 6.24 3.14 -0.73
C GLY A 290 7.40 2.36 -0.14
N SER A 291 8.57 3.01 -0.01
CA SER A 291 9.77 2.55 0.67
C SER A 291 10.03 3.25 2.02
N ALA A 292 9.27 4.30 2.39
CA ALA A 292 9.35 4.93 3.72
C ALA A 292 8.82 4.03 4.87
N TRP A 293 8.38 2.81 4.53
CA TRP A 293 7.92 1.76 5.43
C TRP A 293 9.06 0.90 5.98
N LEU A 294 10.24 1.02 5.38
CA LEU A 294 11.44 0.33 5.81
C LEU A 294 12.32 1.42 6.40
N SER A 295 12.57 1.33 7.71
CA SER A 295 13.62 2.14 8.32
C SER A 295 14.89 1.91 7.51
N GLU A 296 15.34 2.97 6.81
CA GLU A 296 16.51 2.95 5.93
C GLU A 296 17.72 2.35 6.66
N GLU A 297 17.90 2.77 7.91
CA GLU A 297 18.94 2.27 8.80
C GLU A 297 18.83 0.76 9.02
N LYS A 298 17.65 0.25 9.43
CA LYS A 298 17.45 -1.19 9.65
C LYS A 298 17.64 -2.01 8.38
N LEU A 299 17.22 -1.48 7.23
CA LEU A 299 17.31 -2.18 5.96
C LEU A 299 18.76 -2.25 5.46
N LEU A 300 19.51 -1.15 5.56
CA LEU A 300 20.94 -1.11 5.24
C LEU A 300 21.77 -1.93 6.22
N GLU A 301 21.45 -1.89 7.52
CA GLU A 301 22.09 -2.71 8.55
C GLU A 301 21.87 -4.20 8.25
N GLN A 302 20.63 -4.59 7.95
CA GLN A 302 20.32 -5.95 7.55
C GLN A 302 21.12 -6.39 6.31
N ALA A 303 21.20 -5.54 5.27
CA ALA A 303 21.94 -5.86 4.06
C ALA A 303 23.45 -6.04 4.35
N ARG A 304 24.04 -5.17 5.16
CA ARG A 304 25.44 -5.28 5.62
C ARG A 304 25.66 -6.55 6.45
N ASP A 305 24.72 -6.91 7.31
CA ASP A 305 24.83 -8.12 8.10
C ASP A 305 24.69 -9.40 7.28
N MET A 306 23.84 -9.39 6.24
CA MET A 306 23.76 -10.46 5.26
C MET A 306 25.08 -10.59 4.49
N TRP A 307 25.64 -9.48 4.02
CA TRP A 307 26.93 -9.44 3.33
C TRP A 307 28.09 -9.97 4.18
N LYS A 308 28.18 -9.58 5.47
CA LYS A 308 29.22 -10.06 6.38
C LYS A 308 29.24 -11.60 6.51
N ARG A 309 28.07 -12.25 6.39
CA ARG A 309 27.91 -13.71 6.53
C ARG A 309 28.34 -14.49 5.29
N LEU A 310 28.59 -13.82 4.17
CA LEU A 310 29.09 -14.48 2.95
C LEU A 310 30.50 -15.01 3.15
N SER A 311 30.82 -16.09 2.44
CA SER A 311 32.18 -16.63 2.37
C SER A 311 33.13 -15.66 1.65
N ASP A 312 34.43 -15.84 1.82
CA ASP A 312 35.42 -15.02 1.12
C ASP A 312 35.37 -15.22 -0.41
N GLU A 313 35.01 -16.43 -0.86
CA GLU A 313 34.76 -16.72 -2.28
C GLU A 313 33.60 -15.88 -2.81
N GLN A 314 32.48 -15.85 -2.09
CA GLN A 314 31.30 -15.05 -2.47
C GLN A 314 31.63 -13.56 -2.47
N LYS A 315 32.26 -13.05 -1.42
CA LYS A 315 32.68 -11.64 -1.35
C LYS A 315 33.66 -11.31 -2.48
N GLY A 316 34.56 -12.22 -2.83
CA GLY A 316 35.49 -12.07 -3.95
C GLY A 316 34.79 -12.05 -5.31
N ALA A 317 33.73 -12.84 -5.50
CA ALA A 317 32.99 -12.91 -6.75
C ALA A 317 32.21 -11.62 -7.06
N TYR A 318 31.58 -11.01 -6.05
CA TYR A 318 30.81 -9.76 -6.23
C TYR A 318 31.68 -8.51 -6.08
N GLY A 319 32.63 -8.52 -5.14
CA GLY A 319 33.44 -7.35 -4.78
C GLY A 319 32.71 -6.36 -3.87
N GLU A 320 33.45 -5.78 -2.93
CA GLU A 320 32.89 -4.85 -1.94
C GLU A 320 32.43 -3.53 -2.58
N ASP A 321 33.13 -3.05 -3.62
CA ASP A 321 32.75 -1.84 -4.37
C ASP A 321 31.41 -2.00 -5.07
N TYR A 322 31.13 -3.19 -5.62
CA TYR A 322 29.85 -3.49 -6.24
C TYR A 322 28.74 -3.54 -5.20
N PHE A 323 28.97 -4.22 -4.07
CA PHE A 323 28.03 -4.25 -2.96
C PHE A 323 27.68 -2.83 -2.45
N GLU A 324 28.69 -1.99 -2.21
CA GLU A 324 28.47 -0.61 -1.79
C GLU A 324 27.76 0.23 -2.87
N THR A 325 28.05 0.00 -4.16
CA THR A 325 27.34 0.65 -5.27
C THR A 325 25.88 0.22 -5.34
N ALA A 326 25.62 -1.08 -5.17
CA ALA A 326 24.29 -1.65 -5.10
C ALA A 326 23.48 -1.03 -3.94
N LEU A 327 24.09 -0.89 -2.76
CA LEU A 327 23.46 -0.20 -1.63
C LEU A 327 23.26 1.30 -1.86
N ARG A 328 24.25 2.01 -2.42
CA ARG A 328 24.13 3.46 -2.72
C ARG A 328 23.08 3.77 -3.77
N SER A 329 22.85 2.85 -4.72
CA SER A 329 21.76 2.99 -5.67
C SER A 329 20.41 3.12 -4.97
N LEU A 330 20.31 2.61 -3.73
CA LEU A 330 19.09 2.55 -2.94
C LEU A 330 18.83 3.83 -2.13
N GLU A 331 19.87 4.60 -1.79
CA GLU A 331 19.75 5.88 -1.07
C GLU A 331 18.81 6.88 -1.79
N LYS A 332 18.74 6.79 -3.13
CA LYS A 332 17.84 7.62 -3.95
C LYS A 332 16.36 7.36 -3.69
N TYR A 333 16.01 6.21 -3.10
CA TYR A 333 14.63 5.75 -2.87
C TYR A 333 14.23 5.75 -1.39
N THR A 334 15.15 6.14 -0.49
CA THR A 334 14.98 6.07 0.98
C THR A 334 15.11 7.42 1.68
N LYS A 335 15.78 8.42 1.06
CA LYS A 335 16.19 9.69 1.71
C LYS A 335 15.14 10.76 1.97
N SER A 336 13.84 10.56 1.75
CA SER A 336 12.85 11.64 1.97
C SER A 336 12.03 11.42 3.23
N ALA A 337 12.45 11.99 4.36
CA ALA A 337 11.56 12.24 5.50
C ALA A 337 10.35 13.13 5.11
N ASP A 338 10.47 13.90 4.01
CA ASP A 338 9.42 14.70 3.36
C ASP A 338 8.75 13.97 2.19
N ALA A 339 8.74 12.64 2.26
CA ALA A 339 8.05 11.76 1.34
C ALA A 339 6.57 12.18 1.11
N ASP A 340 6.24 12.64 -0.10
CA ASP A 340 4.85 12.83 -0.53
C ASP A 340 4.11 11.48 -0.67
N LEU A 341 3.27 11.17 0.31
CA LEU A 341 2.42 9.96 0.36
C LEU A 341 1.05 10.18 -0.29
N THR A 342 0.75 11.40 -0.74
CA THR A 342 -0.62 11.83 -1.11
C THR A 342 -1.23 10.91 -2.16
N ALA A 343 -0.49 10.60 -3.23
CA ALA A 343 -0.99 9.77 -4.32
C ALA A 343 -1.34 8.34 -3.87
N VAL A 344 -0.50 7.73 -3.01
CA VAL A 344 -0.73 6.35 -2.53
C VAL A 344 -1.84 6.32 -1.49
N THR A 345 -1.83 7.26 -0.53
CA THR A 345 -2.89 7.39 0.47
C THR A 345 -4.24 7.67 -0.20
N ARG A 346 -4.28 8.49 -1.27
CA ARG A 346 -5.47 8.71 -2.11
C ARG A 346 -5.92 7.39 -2.75
N ALA A 347 -5.03 6.67 -3.43
CA ALA A 347 -5.37 5.43 -4.10
C ALA A 347 -5.92 4.35 -3.15
N LEU A 348 -5.31 4.21 -1.96
CA LEU A 348 -5.80 3.32 -0.89
C LEU A 348 -7.18 3.76 -0.39
N SER A 349 -7.37 5.06 -0.16
CA SER A 349 -8.66 5.62 0.24
C SER A 349 -9.73 5.47 -0.84
N ASP A 350 -9.38 5.61 -2.11
CA ASP A 350 -10.29 5.38 -3.25
C ASP A 350 -10.65 3.89 -3.36
N GLY A 351 -9.70 3.01 -3.05
CA GLY A 351 -9.96 1.59 -2.82
C GLY A 351 -11.07 1.37 -1.79
N VAL A 352 -11.13 2.18 -0.72
CA VAL A 352 -12.14 2.08 0.36
C VAL A 352 -13.47 2.79 0.03
N THR A 353 -13.40 3.95 -0.62
CA THR A 353 -14.51 4.92 -0.70
C THR A 353 -15.27 4.89 -2.01
N ARG A 354 -14.67 4.44 -3.12
CA ARG A 354 -15.35 4.46 -4.43
C ARG A 354 -16.47 3.41 -4.47
N THR A 355 -17.58 3.77 -5.12
CA THR A 355 -18.71 2.85 -5.34
C THR A 355 -18.30 1.72 -6.28
N PHE A 356 -17.51 2.05 -7.31
CA PHE A 356 -17.00 1.10 -8.29
C PHE A 356 -15.48 1.18 -8.31
N PRO A 357 -14.77 0.63 -7.31
CA PRO A 357 -13.31 0.75 -7.26
C PRO A 357 -12.63 0.05 -8.46
N LEU A 358 -11.45 0.52 -8.85
CA LEU A 358 -10.63 -0.21 -9.81
C LEU A 358 -10.11 -1.51 -9.19
N ALA A 359 -9.87 -2.51 -10.04
CA ALA A 359 -9.18 -3.73 -9.64
C ALA A 359 -7.72 -3.45 -9.22
N ARG A 360 -7.08 -2.49 -9.89
CA ARG A 360 -5.69 -2.06 -9.65
C ARG A 360 -5.58 -0.54 -9.75
N TYR A 361 -4.96 0.09 -8.77
CA TYR A 361 -4.51 1.49 -8.84
C TYR A 361 -2.99 1.53 -8.91
N THR A 362 -2.43 2.43 -9.72
CA THR A 362 -0.97 2.59 -9.89
C THR A 362 -0.56 4.05 -9.63
N PRO A 363 -0.49 4.49 -8.36
CA PRO A 363 -0.10 5.86 -8.01
C PRO A 363 1.41 6.08 -8.20
N VAL A 364 1.84 6.23 -9.45
CA VAL A 364 3.25 6.28 -9.86
C VAL A 364 3.53 7.46 -10.79
N SER A 365 4.79 7.83 -10.95
CA SER A 365 5.20 8.86 -11.91
C SER A 365 4.96 8.43 -13.37
N PRO A 366 4.88 9.37 -14.34
CA PRO A 366 4.81 9.04 -15.77
C PRO A 366 5.90 8.10 -16.26
N ARG A 367 7.12 8.27 -15.75
CA ARG A 367 8.27 7.42 -16.12
C ARG A 367 8.09 5.99 -15.62
N GLU A 368 7.64 5.81 -14.38
CA GLU A 368 7.33 4.49 -13.82
C GLU A 368 6.14 3.83 -14.52
N LYS A 369 5.07 4.58 -14.81
CA LYS A 369 3.92 4.04 -15.54
C LYS A 369 4.34 3.55 -16.91
N LEU A 370 5.15 4.33 -17.65
CA LEU A 370 5.69 3.90 -18.93
C LEU A 370 6.54 2.63 -18.79
N LYS A 371 7.46 2.58 -17.81
CA LYS A 371 8.28 1.39 -17.56
C LYS A 371 7.42 0.15 -17.24
N SER A 372 6.39 0.30 -16.42
CA SER A 372 5.43 -0.77 -16.10
C SER A 372 4.68 -1.23 -17.34
N LEU A 373 4.18 -0.30 -18.17
CA LEU A 373 3.48 -0.64 -19.42
C LEU A 373 4.38 -1.39 -20.41
N LEU A 374 5.65 -0.98 -20.53
CA LEU A 374 6.62 -1.69 -21.36
C LEU A 374 6.87 -3.09 -20.79
N ALA A 375 7.07 -3.23 -19.49
CA ALA A 375 7.28 -4.54 -18.87
C ALA A 375 6.07 -5.49 -19.00
N GLU A 376 4.85 -4.96 -18.91
CA GLU A 376 3.61 -5.74 -18.93
C GLU A 376 3.14 -6.11 -20.35
N HIS A 377 3.37 -5.24 -21.34
CA HIS A 377 2.76 -5.37 -22.67
C HIS A 377 3.75 -5.49 -23.83
N MET A 378 5.03 -5.18 -23.62
CA MET A 378 6.03 -5.37 -24.67
C MET A 378 6.33 -6.87 -24.86
N PRO A 379 6.53 -7.35 -26.10
CA PRO A 379 7.08 -8.68 -26.32
C PRO A 379 8.38 -8.88 -25.54
N ARG A 380 8.49 -10.01 -24.84
CA ARG A 380 9.61 -10.28 -23.91
C ARG A 380 10.99 -10.12 -24.55
N SER A 381 11.16 -10.56 -25.80
CA SER A 381 12.43 -10.43 -26.52
C SER A 381 12.88 -8.98 -26.70
N LEU A 382 11.95 -8.05 -26.90
CA LEU A 382 12.25 -6.61 -27.02
C LEU A 382 12.51 -5.97 -25.66
N TYR A 383 11.76 -6.38 -24.64
CA TYR A 383 11.96 -5.87 -23.28
C TYR A 383 13.35 -6.24 -22.75
N GLU A 384 13.76 -7.51 -22.88
CA GLU A 384 15.10 -7.95 -22.49
C GLU A 384 16.19 -7.21 -23.27
N GLY A 385 16.04 -7.01 -24.58
CA GLY A 385 17.03 -6.25 -25.36
C GLY A 385 17.17 -4.76 -24.99
N LEU A 386 16.21 -4.18 -24.25
CA LEU A 386 16.25 -2.78 -23.78
C LEU A 386 16.73 -2.63 -22.34
N TYR A 387 16.61 -3.68 -21.53
CA TYR A 387 16.79 -3.62 -20.08
C TYR A 387 17.81 -4.63 -19.55
N THR A 388 18.38 -5.46 -20.42
CA THR A 388 19.38 -6.47 -20.11
C THR A 388 20.61 -6.15 -20.97
N ASP A 389 21.45 -5.25 -20.47
CA ASP A 389 22.79 -4.95 -21.04
C ASP A 389 23.83 -5.92 -20.47
#